data_AF-A0A8D2LH31-F1
#
_entry.id   AF-A0A8D2LH31-F1
#
_cell.length_a   1.000
_cell.length_b   1.000
_cell.length_c   1.000
_cell.angle_alpha   90.00
_cell.angle_beta   90.00
_cell.angle_gamma   90.00
#
_symmetry.space_group_name_H-M   'P 1'
#
loop_
_entity.id
_entity.type
_entity.pdbx_description
1 polymer ?
#
loop_
_entity_poly.entity_id
_entity_poly.type
_entity_poly.pdbx_seq_one_letter_code
_entity_poly.pdbx_strand_id
1 'polypeptide(L)'
;SDSSQVSMGCLVTGYFPEPVTVQWNSGAISTGIQTFPAVFDSSNSRYTLSSQLTVSASSWKSEKFQCTVEHVASSSTLHREIRCKFCQVFLVCLHPP
;
A
#
# COMPACT_ATOMS: atom_id res chain seq x y z
N SER A 1 -10.81 -3.17 26.26
CA SER A 1 -11.32 -3.31 24.89
C SER A 1 -10.40 -2.54 23.98
N ASP A 2 -9.39 -3.18 23.41
CA ASP A 2 -8.42 -2.50 22.55
C ASP A 2 -8.95 -2.53 21.10
N SER A 3 -9.96 -1.71 20.84
CA SER A 3 -10.61 -1.59 19.52
C SER A 3 -9.89 -0.61 18.60
N SER A 4 -8.63 -0.29 18.89
CA SER A 4 -7.84 0.63 18.07
C SER A 4 -7.29 -0.12 16.86
N GLN A 5 -7.65 0.35 15.66
CA GLN A 5 -7.16 -0.17 14.39
C GLN A 5 -6.15 0.79 13.78
N VAL A 6 -5.21 0.23 13.02
CA VAL A 6 -4.20 0.97 12.27
C VAL A 6 -4.32 0.57 10.80
N SER A 7 -4.45 1.56 9.92
CA SER A 7 -4.42 1.36 8.48
C SER A 7 -3.05 1.72 7.92
N MET A 8 -2.51 0.84 7.11
CA MET A 8 -1.28 1.01 6.36
C MET A 8 -1.58 1.03 4.87
N GLY A 9 -0.75 1.73 4.10
CA GLY A 9 -0.89 1.82 2.65
C GLY A 9 0.38 1.38 1.93
N CYS A 10 0.20 0.73 0.79
CA CYS A 10 1.23 0.46 -0.21
C CYS A 10 0.80 1.11 -1.52
N LEU A 11 1.56 2.12 -1.96
CA LEU A 11 1.33 2.82 -3.22
C LEU A 11 2.29 2.26 -4.27
N VAL A 12 1.76 1.80 -5.39
CA VAL A 12 2.54 1.29 -6.53
C VAL A 12 2.31 2.21 -7.71
N THR A 13 3.36 2.89 -8.16
CA THR A 13 3.28 3.91 -9.20
C THR A 13 4.16 3.56 -10.39
N GLY A 14 3.74 4.00 -11.58
CA GLY A 14 4.62 4.04 -12.75
C GLY A 14 4.83 2.68 -13.42
N TYR A 15 3.96 1.71 -13.20
CA TYR A 15 4.03 0.39 -13.84
C TYR A 15 3.22 0.36 -15.13
N PHE A 16 3.60 -0.50 -16.06
CA PHE A 16 2.90 -0.77 -17.30
C PHE A 16 3.45 -2.07 -17.90
N PRO A 17 2.63 -2.93 -18.51
CA PRO A 17 1.15 -2.91 -18.55
C PRO A 17 0.51 -3.40 -17.24
N GLU A 18 -0.80 -3.58 -17.21
CA GLU A 18 -1.48 -4.35 -16.16
C GLU A 18 -1.35 -5.87 -16.43
N PRO A 19 -1.51 -6.74 -15.40
CA PRO A 19 -1.78 -6.43 -13.99
C PRO A 19 -0.52 -6.39 -13.12
N VAL A 20 -0.67 -5.79 -11.93
CA VAL A 20 0.24 -5.95 -10.80
C VAL A 20 -0.51 -6.63 -9.66
N THR A 21 0.16 -7.57 -9.00
CA THR A 21 -0.36 -8.23 -7.80
C THR A 21 0.28 -7.60 -6.57
N VAL A 22 -0.55 -7.21 -5.59
CA VAL A 22 -0.07 -6.76 -4.28
C VAL A 22 -0.48 -7.76 -3.22
N GLN A 23 0.49 -8.21 -2.44
CA GLN A 23 0.32 -9.09 -1.30
C GLN A 23 0.89 -8.46 -0.04
N TRP A 24 0.38 -8.86 1.11
CA TRP A 24 0.90 -8.46 2.40
C TRP A 24 1.59 -9.63 3.08
N ASN A 25 2.82 -9.41 3.54
CA ASN A 25 3.73 -10.41 4.10
C ASN A 25 3.85 -11.66 3.21
N SER A 26 4.03 -11.44 1.90
CA SER A 26 4.11 -12.50 0.87
C SER A 26 2.92 -13.48 0.92
N GLY A 27 1.73 -12.95 1.16
CA GLY A 27 0.48 -13.71 1.18
C GLY A 27 0.10 -14.31 2.53
N ALA A 28 0.95 -14.15 3.56
CA ALA A 28 0.62 -14.63 4.91
C ALA A 28 -0.57 -13.87 5.53
N ILE A 29 -0.80 -12.62 5.11
CA ILE A 29 -1.95 -11.82 5.52
C ILE A 29 -2.96 -11.82 4.37
N SER A 30 -4.20 -12.22 4.67
CA SER A 30 -5.29 -12.32 3.68
C SER A 30 -6.57 -11.57 4.08
N THR A 31 -6.63 -11.02 5.31
CA THR A 31 -7.79 -10.29 5.84
C THR A 31 -7.46 -8.83 6.08
N GLY A 32 -8.48 -7.97 6.09
CA GLY A 32 -8.30 -6.52 6.30
C GLY A 32 -7.59 -5.80 5.15
N ILE A 33 -7.40 -6.48 4.01
CA ILE A 33 -6.78 -5.94 2.80
C ILE A 33 -7.85 -5.36 1.88
N GLN A 34 -7.60 -4.16 1.38
CA GLN A 34 -8.39 -3.49 0.36
C GLN A 34 -7.44 -3.02 -0.74
N THR A 35 -7.46 -3.67 -1.89
CA THR A 35 -6.69 -3.23 -3.06
C THR A 35 -7.61 -2.48 -4.00
N PHE A 36 -7.30 -1.21 -4.21
CA PHE A 36 -8.10 -0.35 -5.09
C PHE A 36 -7.71 -0.60 -6.56
N PRO A 37 -8.66 -0.39 -7.49
CA PRO A 37 -8.39 -0.50 -8.92
C PRO A 37 -7.25 0.42 -9.36
N ALA A 38 -6.53 0.00 -10.39
CA ALA A 38 -5.51 0.82 -11.02
C ALA A 38 -6.13 2.06 -11.69
N VAL A 39 -5.43 3.18 -11.62
CA VAL A 39 -5.73 4.40 -12.36
C VAL A 39 -4.64 4.60 -13.40
N PHE A 40 -5.05 4.83 -14.66
CA PHE A 40 -4.14 5.14 -15.74
C PHE A 40 -3.83 6.63 -15.77
N ASP A 41 -2.56 6.98 -15.62
CA ASP A 41 -2.05 8.33 -15.84
C ASP A 41 -1.70 8.49 -17.33
N SER A 42 -2.55 9.22 -18.05
CA SER A 42 -2.35 9.49 -19.48
C SER A 42 -1.14 10.39 -19.77
N SER A 43 -0.65 11.17 -18.81
CA SER A 43 0.50 12.05 -19.01
C SER A 43 1.81 11.27 -19.11
N ASN A 44 1.94 10.20 -18.33
CA ASN A 44 3.12 9.32 -18.29
C ASN A 44 2.87 7.95 -18.93
N SER A 45 1.66 7.70 -19.45
CA SER A 45 1.21 6.42 -20.02
C SER A 45 1.49 5.22 -19.09
N ARG A 46 1.21 5.39 -17.79
CA ARG A 46 1.52 4.41 -16.75
C ARG A 46 0.38 4.27 -15.76
N TYR A 47 0.32 3.14 -15.09
CA TYR A 47 -0.68 2.85 -14.08
C TYR A 47 -0.16 3.16 -12.67
N THR A 48 -1.11 3.44 -11.79
CA THR A 48 -0.91 3.55 -10.35
C THR A 48 -2.02 2.79 -9.64
N LEU A 49 -1.68 2.00 -8.62
CA LEU A 49 -2.64 1.35 -7.74
C LEU A 49 -2.25 1.58 -6.28
N SER A 50 -3.20 1.38 -5.38
CA SER A 50 -2.94 1.39 -3.95
C SER A 50 -3.58 0.18 -3.26
N SER A 51 -2.89 -0.37 -2.27
CA SER A 51 -3.40 -1.39 -1.39
C SER A 51 -3.35 -0.90 0.05
N GLN A 52 -4.44 -1.06 0.77
CA GLN A 52 -4.55 -0.74 2.19
C GLN A 52 -4.66 -2.03 3.00
N LEU A 53 -3.98 -2.09 4.14
CA LEU A 53 -4.13 -3.14 5.13
C LEU A 53 -4.52 -2.53 6.47
N THR A 54 -5.62 -3.01 7.06
CA THR A 54 -6.08 -2.59 8.39
C THR A 54 -5.88 -3.72 9.40
N VAL A 55 -5.15 -3.44 10.48
CA VAL A 55 -4.81 -4.38 11.56
C VAL A 55 -5.10 -3.79 12.93
N SER A 56 -5.03 -4.60 13.98
CA SER A 56 -5.09 -4.09 15.36
C SER A 56 -3.84 -3.29 15.71
N ALA A 57 -3.99 -2.29 16.58
CA ALA A 57 -2.87 -1.50 17.07
C ALA A 57 -1.85 -2.35 17.86
N SER A 58 -2.26 -3.49 18.44
CA SER A 58 -1.36 -4.42 19.10
C SER A 58 -0.46 -5.15 18.10
N SER A 59 -1.03 -5.70 17.02
CA SER A 59 -0.27 -6.35 15.95
C SER A 59 0.67 -5.38 15.27
N TRP A 60 0.22 -4.14 15.01
CA TRP A 60 1.08 -3.08 14.47
C TRP A 60 2.36 -2.84 15.30
N LYS A 61 2.29 -2.96 16.62
CA LYS A 61 3.43 -2.71 17.51
C LYS A 61 4.39 -3.90 17.62
N SER A 62 3.92 -5.13 17.47
CA SER A 62 4.75 -6.33 17.67
C SER A 62 5.17 -7.04 16.39
N GLU A 63 4.43 -6.85 15.30
CA GLU A 63 4.66 -7.53 14.03
C GLU A 63 5.31 -6.61 12.99
N LYS A 64 5.93 -7.22 11.99
CA LYS A 64 6.47 -6.51 10.83
C LYS A 64 5.50 -6.66 9.68
N PHE A 65 5.20 -5.55 9.01
CA PHE A 65 4.33 -5.54 7.84
C PHE A 65 5.15 -5.26 6.59
N GLN A 66 4.91 -6.03 5.54
CA GLN A 66 5.59 -5.88 4.27
C GLN A 66 4.58 -5.95 3.14
N CYS A 67 4.69 -5.02 2.20
CA CYS A 67 4.01 -5.08 0.92
C CYS A 67 4.92 -5.77 -0.10
N THR A 68 4.43 -6.84 -0.71
CA THR A 68 5.07 -7.57 -1.81
C THR A 68 4.31 -7.24 -3.09
N VAL A 69 5.03 -6.70 -4.08
CA VAL A 69 4.49 -6.26 -5.36
C VAL A 69 5.10 -7.10 -6.46
N GLU A 70 4.27 -7.76 -7.25
CA GLU A 70 4.69 -8.59 -8.37
C GLU A 70 4.14 -8.03 -9.67
N HIS A 71 5.04 -7.83 -10.64
CA HIS A 71 4.69 -7.38 -11.97
C HIS A 71 5.28 -8.35 -13.01
N VAL A 72 4.42 -9.21 -13.53
CA VAL A 72 4.82 -10.32 -14.43
C VAL A 72 5.42 -9.79 -15.73
N ALA A 73 4.87 -8.72 -16.30
CA ALA A 73 5.32 -8.20 -17.59
C ALA A 73 6.76 -7.63 -17.54
N SER A 74 7.24 -7.22 -16.36
CA SER A 74 8.65 -6.82 -16.17
C SER A 74 9.47 -7.83 -15.36
N SER A 75 8.93 -9.04 -15.11
CA SER A 75 9.57 -10.07 -14.28
C SER A 75 10.12 -9.53 -12.96
N SER A 76 9.38 -8.62 -12.33
CA SER A 76 9.86 -7.86 -11.17
C SER A 76 9.05 -8.20 -9.93
N THR A 77 9.75 -8.44 -8.82
CA THR A 77 9.16 -8.61 -7.49
C THR A 77 9.83 -7.64 -6.52
N LEU A 78 9.04 -6.79 -5.89
CA LEU A 78 9.50 -5.78 -4.94
C LEU A 78 8.91 -6.04 -3.56
N HIS A 79 9.75 -5.91 -2.54
CA HIS A 79 9.35 -6.07 -1.14
C HIS A 79 9.61 -4.75 -0.39
N ARG A 80 8.58 -4.22 0.27
CA ARG A 80 8.65 -2.97 1.02
C ARG A 80 8.11 -3.17 2.43
N GLU A 81 9.02 -3.19 3.40
CA GLU A 81 8.66 -3.18 4.82
C GLU A 81 8.06 -1.81 5.18
N ILE A 82 6.89 -1.83 5.81
CA ILE A 82 6.25 -0.63 6.32
C ILE A 82 6.76 -0.42 7.73
N ARG A 83 7.57 0.61 7.90
CA ARG A 83 7.98 1.08 9.22
C ARG A 83 7.19 2.32 9.56
N CYS A 84 6.80 2.43 10.83
CA CYS A 84 6.32 3.68 11.39
C CYS A 84 7.46 4.70 11.35
N LYS A 85 7.64 5.39 10.23
CA LYS A 85 8.29 6.70 10.25
C LYS A 85 7.24 7.63 10.83
N PHE A 86 7.59 8.27 11.95
CA PHE A 86 6.74 9.17 12.73
C PHE A 86 5.59 9.76 11.92
N CYS A 87 4.37 9.65 12.45
CA CYS A 87 3.16 10.28 11.95
C CYS A 87 3.36 11.80 11.88
N GLN A 88 3.98 12.28 10.80
CA GLN A 88 3.96 13.67 10.38
C GLN A 88 3.00 13.75 9.20
N VAL A 89 1.72 13.50 9.49
CA VAL A 89 0.63 13.89 8.60
C VAL A 89 0.54 15.41 8.68
N PHE A 90 1.38 16.12 7.92
CA PHE A 90 1.09 17.50 7.56
C PHE A 90 0.10 17.46 6.39
N LEU A 91 -1.19 17.44 6.74
CA LEU A 91 -2.27 17.62 5.78
C LEU A 91 -2.24 19.11 5.39
N VAL A 92 -1.60 19.43 4.27
CA VAL A 92 -1.66 20.78 3.69
C VAL A 92 -3.04 20.93 3.05
N CYS A 93 -4.01 21.44 3.82
CA CYS A 93 -5.25 21.94 3.25
C CYS A 93 -4.93 23.24 2.50
N LEU A 94 -4.89 23.19 1.16
CA LEU A 94 -4.93 24.39 0.34
C LEU A 94 -6.30 25.05 0.52
N HIS A 95 -6.37 26.12 1.31
CA HIS A 95 -7.50 27.06 1.25
C HIS A 95 -7.23 28.02 0.07
N PRO A 96 -8.10 28.06 -0.95
CA PRO A 96 -7.99 29.05 -2.01
C PRO A 96 -8.40 30.44 -1.49
N PRO A 97 -7.73 31.54 -1.90
CA PRO A 97 -8.42 32.76 -2.24
C PRO A 97 -9.11 32.65 -3.61
#